data_AF-A0A4U2ZZA0-F1
#
_entry.id   AF-A0A4U2ZZA0-F1
#
_cell.length_a   1.000
_cell.length_b   1.000
_cell.length_c   1.000
_cell.angle_alpha   90.00
_cell.angle_beta   90.00
_cell.angle_gamma   90.00
#
_symmetry.space_group_name_H-M   'P 1'
#
loop_
_entity.id
_entity.type
_entity.pdbx_description
1 polymer ?
#
loop_
_entity_poly.entity_id
_entity_poly.type
_entity_poly.pdbx_seq_one_letter_code
_entity_poly.pdbx_strand_id
1 'polypeptide(L)'
;YTGIRELDESLIEAARAMGMNSWRRLWKVELPLALPIIMAGIRTAMVLIVGTATLAALIGAGGLGKLILLGIDRNDHALIILGAVPAALLALFFDVVLRLLESPKRSSKRIILTICITCIMIASPFLWNTQKKDIVIAGKLGSEPEILIQMYKQLIEQDTDLHVELKPGLGKTAFVFEALKSGEVDIYPEFS
;
A
#
# COMPACT_ATOMS: atom_id res chain seq x y z
N TYR A 1 19.94 2.41 15.29
CA TYR A 1 21.16 2.60 16.10
C TYR A 1 20.90 2.42 17.60
N THR A 2 19.67 2.63 18.09
CA THR A 2 19.29 2.47 19.52
C THR A 2 19.11 1.01 19.95
N GLY A 3 18.38 0.19 19.20
CA GLY A 3 18.00 -1.17 19.65
C GLY A 3 19.12 -2.21 19.86
N ILE A 4 20.34 -1.99 19.37
CA ILE A 4 21.50 -2.87 19.64
C ILE A 4 22.38 -2.32 20.80
N ARG A 5 22.31 -0.99 21.06
CA ARG A 5 23.07 -0.34 22.15
C ARG A 5 22.35 -0.39 23.50
N GLU A 6 21.04 -0.64 23.52
CA GLU A 6 20.25 -0.86 24.74
C GLU A 6 20.36 -2.28 25.30
N LEU A 7 21.11 -3.16 24.62
CA LEU A 7 21.38 -4.49 25.12
C LEU A 7 22.37 -4.42 26.28
N ASP A 8 22.05 -5.11 27.37
CA ASP A 8 22.93 -5.23 28.53
C ASP A 8 24.30 -5.77 28.10
N GLU A 9 25.35 -4.95 28.25
CA GLU A 9 26.72 -5.29 27.88
C GLU A 9 27.17 -6.59 28.55
N SER A 10 26.67 -6.89 29.76
CA SER A 10 27.00 -8.11 30.49
C SER A 10 26.58 -9.38 29.73
N LEU A 11 25.46 -9.36 28.99
CA LEU A 11 25.01 -10.47 28.17
C LEU A 11 25.90 -10.68 26.93
N ILE A 12 26.42 -9.59 26.37
CA ILE A 12 27.31 -9.61 25.21
C ILE A 12 28.70 -10.10 25.62
N GLU A 13 29.20 -9.65 26.78
CA GLU A 13 30.46 -10.10 27.37
C GLU A 13 30.40 -11.57 27.77
N ALA A 14 29.30 -12.01 28.39
CA ALA A 14 29.08 -13.43 28.70
C ALA A 14 29.09 -14.30 27.44
N ALA A 15 28.42 -13.87 26.36
CA ALA A 15 28.44 -14.59 25.09
C ALA A 15 29.84 -14.66 24.48
N ARG A 16 30.66 -13.60 24.63
CA ARG A 16 32.06 -13.58 24.19
C ARG A 16 32.94 -14.49 25.05
N ALA A 17 32.77 -14.47 26.38
CA ALA A 17 33.47 -15.34 27.32
C ALA A 17 33.15 -16.82 27.08
N MET A 18 31.94 -17.13 26.59
CA MET A 18 31.51 -18.46 26.15
C MET A 18 32.08 -18.87 24.77
N GLY A 19 32.97 -18.07 24.17
CA GLY A 19 33.63 -18.38 22.90
C GLY A 19 32.74 -18.19 21.66
N MET A 20 31.62 -17.45 21.75
CA MET A 20 30.80 -17.19 20.57
C MET A 20 31.50 -16.22 19.61
N ASN A 21 31.59 -16.60 18.33
CA ASN A 21 31.98 -15.68 17.27
C ASN A 21 30.89 -14.63 17.01
N SER A 22 31.26 -13.52 16.37
CA SER A 22 30.34 -12.38 16.12
C SER A 22 29.05 -12.79 15.40
N TRP A 23 29.13 -13.73 14.46
CA TRP A 23 27.97 -14.21 13.71
C TRP A 23 26.99 -15.03 14.56
N ARG A 24 27.50 -15.98 15.37
CA ARG A 24 26.68 -16.78 16.29
C ARG A 24 26.09 -15.90 17.38
N ARG A 25 26.86 -14.94 17.90
CA ARG A 25 26.40 -13.97 18.90
C ARG A 25 25.29 -13.08 18.35
N LEU A 26 25.44 -12.58 17.12
CA LEU A 26 24.41 -11.79 16.45
C LEU A 26 23.10 -12.58 16.36
N TRP A 27 23.10 -13.79 15.80
CA TRP A 27 21.88 -14.57 15.57
C TRP A 27 21.24 -15.15 16.83
N LYS A 28 22.04 -15.53 17.85
CA LYS A 28 21.52 -16.22 19.04
C LYS A 28 21.31 -15.32 20.25
N VAL A 29 21.93 -14.15 20.30
CA VAL A 29 21.91 -13.26 21.47
C VAL A 29 21.42 -11.88 21.08
N GLU A 30 22.15 -11.18 20.20
CA GLU A 30 21.85 -9.77 19.89
C GLU A 30 20.51 -9.61 19.16
N LEU A 31 20.23 -10.39 18.11
CA LEU A 31 18.96 -10.34 17.37
C LEU A 31 17.74 -10.66 18.25
N PRO A 32 17.71 -11.80 18.99
CA PRO A 32 16.57 -12.12 19.85
C PRO A 32 16.26 -11.07 20.91
N LEU A 33 17.29 -10.45 21.48
CA LEU A 33 17.11 -9.40 22.50
C LEU A 33 16.71 -8.05 21.88
N ALA A 34 17.22 -7.70 20.69
CA ALA A 34 16.90 -6.45 20.00
C ALA A 34 15.56 -6.52 19.22
N LEU A 35 15.05 -7.72 18.94
CA LEU A 35 13.84 -7.95 18.13
C LEU A 35 12.63 -7.12 18.58
N PRO A 36 12.26 -7.05 19.88
CA PRO A 36 11.11 -6.24 20.33
C PRO A 36 11.26 -4.75 19.99
N ILE A 37 12.47 -4.21 20.15
CA ILE A 37 12.76 -2.79 19.85
C ILE A 37 12.70 -2.55 18.34
N ILE A 38 13.26 -3.47 17.54
CA ILE A 38 13.19 -3.40 16.07
C ILE A 38 11.74 -3.47 15.59
N MET A 39 10.94 -4.38 16.13
CA MET A 39 9.53 -4.56 15.76
C MET A 39 8.67 -3.36 16.16
N ALA A 40 8.92 -2.75 17.31
CA ALA A 40 8.30 -1.48 17.69
C ALA A 40 8.61 -0.37 16.67
N GLY A 41 9.87 -0.27 16.22
CA GLY A 41 10.27 0.66 15.15
C GLY A 41 9.55 0.38 13.82
N ILE A 42 9.56 -0.87 13.36
CA ILE A 42 8.88 -1.28 12.12
C ILE A 42 7.40 -0.94 12.17
N ARG A 43 6.73 -1.19 13.31
CA ARG A 43 5.32 -0.87 13.51
C ARG A 43 5.04 0.61 13.30
N THR A 44 5.79 1.49 13.97
CA THR A 44 5.61 2.94 13.83
C THR A 44 5.87 3.43 12.40
N ALA A 45 6.92 2.93 11.76
CA ALA A 45 7.24 3.24 10.37
C ALA A 45 6.13 2.77 9.42
N MET A 46 5.56 1.59 9.66
CA MET A 46 4.50 1.02 8.85
C MET A 46 3.25 1.91 8.86
N VAL A 47 2.79 2.33 10.05
CA VAL A 47 1.63 3.23 10.18
C VAL A 47 1.90 4.55 9.46
N LEU A 48 3.10 5.11 9.59
CA LEU A 48 3.49 6.33 8.88
C LEU A 48 3.46 6.14 7.35
N ILE A 49 4.00 5.02 6.85
CA ILE A 49 4.01 4.67 5.42
C ILE A 49 2.59 4.53 4.87
N VAL A 50 1.67 3.90 5.60
CA VAL A 50 0.26 3.82 5.16
C VAL A 50 -0.34 5.21 5.07
N GLY A 51 -0.11 6.06 6.07
CA GLY A 51 -0.55 7.45 6.06
C GLY A 51 -0.02 8.22 4.83
N THR A 52 1.29 8.19 4.59
CA THR A 52 1.88 8.88 3.43
C THR A 52 1.48 8.26 2.10
N ALA A 53 1.24 6.94 2.04
CA ALA A 53 0.74 6.28 0.85
C ALA A 53 -0.66 6.77 0.44
N THR A 54 -1.50 7.22 1.39
CA THR A 54 -2.79 7.84 1.00
C THR A 54 -2.60 9.12 0.18
N LEU A 55 -1.49 9.83 0.36
CA LEU A 55 -1.15 11.02 -0.43
C LEU A 55 -0.74 10.68 -1.86
N ALA A 56 -0.42 9.42 -2.18
CA ALA A 56 -0.12 9.01 -3.56
C ALA A 56 -1.31 9.23 -4.51
N ALA A 57 -2.53 9.37 -3.98
CA ALA A 57 -3.68 9.78 -4.77
C ALA A 57 -3.51 11.17 -5.42
N LEU A 58 -2.70 12.06 -4.85
CA LEU A 58 -2.39 13.38 -5.42
C LEU A 58 -1.65 13.30 -6.76
N ILE A 59 -0.90 12.22 -6.98
CA ILE A 59 -0.13 11.96 -8.20
C ILE A 59 -0.82 10.91 -9.10
N GLY A 60 -2.10 10.64 -8.86
CA GLY A 60 -2.88 9.74 -9.72
C GLY A 60 -2.64 8.25 -9.49
N ALA A 61 -1.97 7.85 -8.41
CA ALA A 61 -1.82 6.43 -8.05
C ALA A 61 -3.14 5.77 -7.61
N GLY A 62 -4.19 6.57 -7.36
CA GLY A 62 -5.52 6.09 -6.96
C GLY A 62 -5.60 5.62 -5.51
N GLY A 63 -6.42 4.60 -5.26
CA GLY A 63 -6.63 4.00 -3.93
C GLY A 63 -7.58 4.78 -3.01
N LEU A 64 -7.54 4.46 -1.71
CA LEU A 64 -8.43 5.06 -0.69
C LEU A 64 -8.25 6.58 -0.55
N GLY A 65 -7.06 7.10 -0.85
CA GLY A 65 -6.78 8.54 -0.86
C GLY A 65 -7.60 9.33 -1.89
N LYS A 66 -8.05 8.68 -2.97
CA LYS A 66 -8.92 9.32 -3.98
C LYS A 66 -10.24 9.78 -3.37
N LEU A 67 -10.85 8.96 -2.51
CA LEU A 67 -12.12 9.29 -1.85
C LEU A 67 -11.95 10.47 -0.89
N ILE A 68 -10.82 10.51 -0.18
CA ILE A 68 -10.48 11.61 0.73
C ILE A 68 -10.35 12.92 -0.06
N LEU A 69 -9.57 12.92 -1.16
CA LEU A 69 -9.40 14.10 -2.00
C LEU A 69 -10.71 14.56 -2.64
N LEU A 70 -11.51 13.62 -3.16
CA LEU A 70 -12.82 13.93 -3.74
C LEU A 70 -13.75 14.59 -2.70
N GLY A 71 -13.75 14.12 -1.46
CA GLY A 71 -14.50 14.72 -0.37
C GLY A 71 -14.01 16.11 0.00
N ILE A 72 -12.70 16.35 -0.02
CA ILE A 72 -12.11 17.69 0.21
C ILE A 72 -12.56 18.66 -0.90
N ASP A 73 -12.42 18.25 -2.17
CA ASP A 73 -12.76 19.09 -3.33
C ASP A 73 -14.25 19.44 -3.39
N ARG A 74 -15.12 18.50 -3.00
CA ARG A 74 -16.57 18.68 -2.99
C ARG A 74 -17.13 19.23 -1.68
N ASN A 75 -16.27 19.52 -0.70
CA ASN A 75 -16.66 19.87 0.67
C ASN A 75 -17.66 18.86 1.29
N ASP A 76 -17.53 17.58 0.94
CA ASP A 76 -18.42 16.52 1.37
C ASP A 76 -17.73 15.66 2.45
N HIS A 77 -18.13 15.89 3.70
CA HIS A 77 -17.59 15.16 4.84
C HIS A 77 -17.87 13.66 4.79
N ALA A 78 -18.97 13.22 4.18
CA ALA A 78 -19.29 11.81 4.07
C ALA A 78 -18.25 11.08 3.19
N LEU A 79 -17.85 11.69 2.07
CA LEU A 79 -16.79 11.17 1.20
C LEU A 79 -15.42 11.12 1.88
N ILE A 80 -15.07 12.15 2.67
CA ILE A 80 -13.83 12.17 3.44
C ILE A 80 -13.79 10.99 4.42
N ILE A 81 -14.87 10.77 5.18
CA ILE A 81 -14.98 9.67 6.13
C ILE A 81 -14.95 8.31 5.42
N LEU A 82 -15.62 8.19 4.27
CA LEU A 82 -15.64 6.99 3.44
C LEU A 82 -14.23 6.58 2.98
N GLY A 83 -13.33 7.53 2.73
CA GLY A 83 -11.92 7.24 2.42
C GLY A 83 -11.05 7.03 3.66
N ALA A 84 -11.22 7.87 4.68
CA ALA A 84 -10.37 7.91 5.86
C ALA A 84 -10.55 6.68 6.78
N VAL A 85 -11.79 6.23 7.00
CA VAL A 85 -12.07 5.09 7.88
C VAL A 85 -11.46 3.78 7.35
N PRO A 86 -11.66 3.39 6.08
CA PRO A 86 -10.98 2.21 5.53
C PRO A 86 -9.46 2.33 5.52
N ALA A 87 -8.91 3.53 5.30
CA ALA A 87 -7.46 3.75 5.34
C ALA A 87 -6.89 3.54 6.76
N ALA A 88 -7.58 4.05 7.77
CA ALA A 88 -7.23 3.82 9.18
C ALA A 88 -7.37 2.33 9.57
N LEU A 89 -8.43 1.67 9.13
CA LEU A 89 -8.61 0.22 9.34
C LEU A 89 -7.51 -0.59 8.68
N LEU A 90 -7.07 -0.21 7.47
CA LEU A 90 -5.96 -0.85 6.78
C LEU A 90 -4.64 -0.68 7.55
N ALA A 91 -4.36 0.53 8.06
CA ALA A 91 -3.19 0.77 8.91
C ALA A 91 -3.22 -0.11 10.17
N LEU A 92 -4.37 -0.18 10.85
CA LEU A 92 -4.57 -1.03 12.02
C LEU A 92 -4.45 -2.52 11.69
N PHE A 93 -4.95 -2.95 10.53
CA PHE A 93 -4.83 -4.32 10.07
C PHE A 93 -3.36 -4.74 9.98
N PHE A 94 -2.53 -3.94 9.32
CA PHE A 94 -1.11 -4.24 9.20
C PHE A 94 -0.36 -4.13 10.53
N ASP A 95 -0.72 -3.17 11.39
CA ASP A 95 -0.20 -3.08 12.76
C ASP A 95 -0.45 -4.38 13.55
N VAL A 96 -1.68 -4.89 13.49
CA VAL A 96 -2.10 -6.12 14.14
C VAL A 96 -1.38 -7.33 13.54
N VAL A 97 -1.24 -7.40 12.21
CA VAL A 97 -0.48 -8.46 11.54
C VAL A 97 0.96 -8.47 12.06
N LEU A 98 1.65 -7.33 12.05
CA LEU A 98 3.03 -7.25 12.55
C LEU A 98 3.13 -7.60 14.04
N ARG A 99 2.16 -7.19 14.86
CA ARG A 99 2.07 -7.56 16.28
C ARG A 99 1.89 -9.05 16.50
N LEU A 100 1.13 -9.73 15.65
CA LEU A 100 0.96 -11.18 15.70
C LEU A 100 2.25 -11.92 15.31
N LEU A 101 3.06 -11.35 14.41
CA LEU A 101 4.37 -11.88 14.05
C LEU A 101 5.43 -11.70 15.16
N GLU A 102 5.35 -10.65 15.98
CA GLU A 102 6.33 -10.32 17.02
C GLU A 102 6.34 -11.29 18.22
N SER A 103 5.26 -12.03 18.47
CA SER A 103 5.06 -12.77 19.73
C SER A 103 6.16 -13.82 20.03
N PRO A 104 7.03 -13.60 21.05
CA PRO A 104 8.26 -14.38 21.28
C PRO A 104 8.04 -15.82 21.78
N LYS A 105 6.79 -16.18 22.13
CA LYS A 105 6.44 -17.48 22.72
C LYS A 105 5.62 -18.39 21.79
N ARG A 106 5.43 -17.99 20.53
CA ARG A 106 4.46 -18.64 19.62
C ARG A 106 5.19 -19.61 18.68
N SER A 107 4.80 -20.88 18.72
CA SER A 107 5.30 -21.96 17.86
C SER A 107 5.46 -21.51 16.39
N SER A 108 6.64 -21.76 15.78
CA SER A 108 6.97 -21.35 14.40
C SER A 108 5.88 -21.67 13.37
N LYS A 109 5.08 -22.73 13.60
CA LYS A 109 3.98 -23.11 12.73
C LYS A 109 2.88 -22.04 12.61
N ARG A 110 2.62 -21.27 13.66
CA ARG A 110 1.61 -20.19 13.65
C ARG A 110 2.11 -18.93 12.94
N ILE A 111 3.41 -18.62 13.02
CA ILE A 111 4.00 -17.49 12.30
C ILE A 111 3.89 -17.75 10.79
N ILE A 112 4.28 -18.96 10.35
CA ILE A 112 4.18 -19.38 8.95
C ILE A 112 2.73 -19.31 8.46
N LEU A 113 1.77 -19.79 9.27
CA LEU A 113 0.35 -19.70 8.92
C LEU A 113 -0.13 -18.26 8.75
N THR A 114 0.28 -17.35 9.65
CA THR A 114 -0.13 -15.94 9.58
C THR A 114 0.45 -15.27 8.34
N ILE A 115 1.71 -15.54 8.01
CA ILE A 115 2.35 -15.06 6.78
C ILE A 115 1.63 -15.61 5.54
N CYS A 116 1.36 -16.92 5.50
CA CYS A 116 0.65 -17.54 4.37
C CYS A 116 -0.75 -16.96 4.17
N ILE A 117 -1.54 -16.76 5.24
CA ILE A 117 -2.87 -16.15 5.14
C ILE A 117 -2.76 -14.72 4.60
N THR A 118 -1.81 -13.94 5.10
CA THR A 118 -1.61 -12.55 4.65
C THR A 118 -1.16 -12.51 3.19
N CYS A 119 -0.24 -13.39 2.78
CA CYS A 119 0.21 -13.51 1.38
C CYS A 119 -0.92 -13.98 0.45
N ILE A 120 -1.75 -14.92 0.87
CA ILE A 120 -2.90 -15.40 0.08
C ILE A 120 -3.92 -14.27 -0.11
N MET A 121 -4.19 -13.50 0.94
CA MET A 121 -5.13 -12.37 0.87
C MET A 121 -4.63 -11.23 -0.04
N ILE A 122 -3.31 -11.00 -0.09
CA ILE A 122 -2.69 -10.04 -1.02
C ILE A 122 -2.63 -10.59 -2.44
N ALA A 123 -2.41 -11.90 -2.62
CA ALA A 123 -2.27 -12.54 -3.92
C ALA A 123 -3.61 -12.92 -4.58
N SER A 124 -4.71 -12.97 -3.82
CA SER A 124 -6.03 -13.35 -4.36
C SER A 124 -6.54 -12.47 -5.52
N PRO A 125 -6.36 -11.13 -5.53
CA PRO A 125 -6.74 -10.33 -6.68
C PRO A 125 -5.82 -10.56 -7.89
N PHE A 126 -4.58 -11.02 -7.68
CA PHE A 126 -3.64 -11.30 -8.76
C PHE A 126 -3.96 -12.62 -9.48
N LEU A 127 -4.52 -13.61 -8.78
CA LEU A 127 -4.96 -14.87 -9.40
C LEU A 127 -6.28 -14.76 -10.17
N TRP A 128 -7.13 -13.79 -9.83
CA TRP A 128 -8.48 -13.67 -10.42
C TRP A 128 -8.61 -12.63 -11.55
N ASN A 129 -7.56 -11.87 -11.86
CA ASN A 129 -7.65 -10.80 -12.85
C ASN A 129 -7.42 -11.32 -14.28
N THR A 130 -8.44 -11.98 -14.84
CA THR A 130 -8.47 -12.48 -16.23
C THR A 130 -9.41 -11.67 -17.14
N GLN A 131 -9.75 -10.43 -16.78
CA GLN A 131 -10.40 -9.51 -17.72
C GLN A 131 -9.32 -8.96 -18.66
N LYS A 132 -9.39 -9.33 -19.95
CA LYS A 132 -8.57 -8.70 -20.99
C LYS A 132 -9.01 -7.24 -21.10
N LYS A 133 -8.02 -6.35 -21.05
CA LYS A 133 -8.21 -4.90 -21.15
C LYS A 133 -7.95 -4.55 -22.61
N ASP A 134 -8.93 -3.97 -23.29
CA ASP A 134 -8.79 -3.65 -24.71
C ASP A 134 -8.45 -2.17 -24.93
N ILE A 135 -9.01 -1.26 -24.11
CA ILE A 135 -8.75 0.19 -24.18
C ILE A 135 -8.63 0.80 -22.78
N VAL A 136 -7.63 1.65 -22.58
CA VAL A 136 -7.43 2.45 -21.37
C VAL A 136 -7.74 3.92 -21.65
N ILE A 137 -8.73 4.47 -20.93
CA ILE A 137 -9.08 5.89 -21.01
C ILE A 137 -8.73 6.57 -19.68
N ALA A 138 -7.96 7.65 -19.74
CA ALA A 138 -7.60 8.41 -18.54
C ALA A 138 -8.21 9.81 -18.55
N GLY A 139 -8.48 10.31 -17.35
CA GLY A 139 -9.00 11.65 -17.12
C GLY A 139 -8.20 12.42 -16.08
N LYS A 140 -8.25 13.74 -16.17
CA LYS A 140 -7.71 14.65 -15.15
C LYS A 140 -8.47 14.49 -13.82
N LEU A 141 -7.90 15.05 -12.75
CA LEU A 141 -8.64 15.31 -11.52
C LEU A 141 -9.76 16.32 -11.77
N GLY A 142 -10.97 16.00 -11.33
CA GLY A 142 -12.15 16.85 -11.46
C GLY A 142 -13.40 16.06 -11.86
N SER A 143 -14.58 16.60 -11.57
CA SER A 143 -15.84 15.91 -11.87
C SER A 143 -16.19 15.89 -13.36
N GLU A 144 -15.87 16.95 -14.11
CA GLU A 144 -16.21 17.00 -15.56
C GLU A 144 -15.38 16.00 -16.37
N PRO A 145 -14.03 15.92 -16.22
CA PRO A 145 -13.26 14.88 -16.90
C PRO A 145 -13.68 13.47 -16.50
N GLU A 146 -14.09 13.26 -15.23
CA GLU A 146 -14.55 11.95 -14.75
C GLU A 146 -15.89 11.53 -15.36
N ILE A 147 -16.84 12.46 -15.50
CA ILE A 147 -18.09 12.20 -16.22
C ILE A 147 -17.80 11.92 -17.70
N LEU A 148 -16.93 12.71 -18.32
CA LEU A 148 -16.59 12.57 -19.73
C LEU A 148 -16.04 11.18 -20.05
N ILE A 149 -15.01 10.72 -19.32
CA ILE A 149 -14.45 9.39 -19.55
C ILE A 149 -15.46 8.27 -19.27
N GLN A 150 -16.40 8.48 -18.33
CA GLN A 150 -17.47 7.53 -18.05
C GLN A 150 -18.47 7.45 -19.22
N MET A 151 -18.81 8.59 -19.82
CA MET A 151 -19.63 8.64 -21.03
C MET A 151 -18.95 7.93 -22.20
N TYR A 152 -17.65 8.17 -22.42
CA TYR A 152 -16.87 7.47 -23.45
C TYR A 152 -16.83 5.96 -23.23
N LYS A 153 -16.60 5.52 -22.00
CA LYS A 153 -16.68 4.10 -21.65
C LYS A 153 -18.03 3.50 -22.02
N GLN A 154 -19.13 4.14 -21.60
CA GLN A 154 -20.47 3.65 -21.90
C GLN A 154 -20.73 3.58 -23.40
N LEU A 155 -20.32 4.60 -24.16
CA LEU A 155 -20.48 4.63 -25.61
C LEU A 155 -19.70 3.49 -26.30
N ILE A 156 -18.43 3.32 -25.93
CA ILE A 156 -17.56 2.30 -26.54
C ILE A 156 -18.05 0.89 -26.18
N GLU A 157 -18.40 0.62 -24.93
CA GLU A 157 -18.89 -0.70 -24.51
C GLU A 157 -20.31 -1.01 -25.00
N GLN A 158 -21.09 0.00 -25.40
CA GLN A 158 -22.41 -0.19 -26.01
C GLN A 158 -22.32 -0.45 -27.52
N ASP A 159 -21.41 0.24 -28.22
CA ASP A 159 -21.30 0.18 -29.67
C ASP A 159 -20.25 -0.83 -30.16
N THR A 160 -19.40 -1.36 -29.27
CA THR A 160 -18.32 -2.30 -29.59
C THR A 160 -18.18 -3.42 -28.54
N ASP A 161 -17.57 -4.53 -28.92
CA ASP A 161 -17.23 -5.64 -28.01
C ASP A 161 -15.98 -5.36 -27.15
N LEU A 162 -15.46 -4.12 -27.15
CA LEU A 162 -14.23 -3.74 -26.47
C LEU A 162 -14.49 -3.42 -25.00
N HIS A 163 -13.61 -3.86 -24.10
CA HIS A 163 -13.71 -3.52 -22.69
C HIS A 163 -12.83 -2.32 -22.32
N VAL A 164 -13.45 -1.32 -21.66
CA VAL A 164 -12.80 -0.06 -21.32
C VAL A 164 -12.41 0.00 -19.85
N GLU A 165 -11.11 0.14 -19.59
CA GLU A 165 -10.56 0.47 -18.29
C GLU A 165 -10.44 1.99 -18.14
N LEU A 166 -11.01 2.52 -17.06
CA LEU A 166 -10.90 3.92 -16.72
C LEU A 166 -9.78 4.12 -15.69
N LYS A 167 -8.90 5.08 -15.95
CA LYS A 167 -7.95 5.63 -14.99
C LYS A 167 -8.34 7.08 -14.62
N PRO A 168 -9.39 7.26 -13.80
CA PRO A 168 -9.83 8.58 -13.37
C PRO A 168 -8.80 9.24 -12.44
N GLY A 169 -8.63 10.55 -12.57
CA GLY A 169 -7.79 11.32 -11.64
C GLY A 169 -6.30 11.00 -11.74
N LEU A 170 -5.83 10.61 -12.93
CA LEU A 170 -4.43 10.23 -13.18
C LEU A 170 -3.46 11.41 -12.94
N GLY A 171 -3.97 12.65 -12.86
CA GLY A 171 -3.19 13.83 -12.48
C GLY A 171 -3.69 15.08 -13.19
N LYS A 172 -2.76 16.03 -13.44
CA LYS A 172 -3.00 17.22 -14.28
C LYS A 172 -2.70 16.92 -15.75
N THR A 173 -3.00 17.86 -16.64
CA THR A 173 -2.81 17.74 -18.10
C THR A 173 -1.49 17.10 -18.50
N ALA A 174 -0.37 17.60 -17.96
CA ALA A 174 0.96 17.13 -18.32
C ALA A 174 1.18 15.64 -18.03
N PHE A 175 0.65 15.13 -16.91
CA PHE A 175 0.81 13.73 -16.53
C PHE A 175 -0.01 12.81 -17.45
N VAL A 176 -1.27 13.18 -17.72
CA VAL A 176 -2.14 12.40 -18.60
C VAL A 176 -1.65 12.42 -20.05
N PHE A 177 -1.12 13.56 -20.50
CA PHE A 177 -0.54 13.70 -21.83
C PHE A 177 0.74 12.87 -22.00
N GLU A 178 1.58 12.79 -20.98
CA GLU A 178 2.76 11.93 -21.00
C GLU A 178 2.39 10.44 -20.97
N ALA A 179 1.35 10.08 -20.20
CA ALA A 179 0.79 8.73 -20.18
C ALA A 179 0.20 8.32 -21.56
N LEU A 180 -0.41 9.27 -22.28
CA LEU A 180 -0.86 9.09 -23.66
C LEU A 180 0.32 8.87 -24.62
N LYS A 181 1.38 9.67 -24.50
CA LYS A 181 2.59 9.53 -25.35
C LYS A 181 3.36 8.23 -25.14
N SER A 182 3.41 7.77 -23.90
CA SER A 182 4.10 6.53 -23.52
C SER A 182 3.31 5.27 -23.85
N GLY A 183 2.04 5.40 -24.27
CA GLY A 183 1.15 4.27 -24.56
C GLY A 183 0.61 3.58 -23.30
N GLU A 184 0.70 4.22 -22.13
CA GLU A 184 0.06 3.73 -20.89
C GLU A 184 -1.45 4.01 -20.83
N VAL A 185 -1.91 4.92 -21.70
CA VAL A 185 -3.29 5.35 -21.91
C VAL A 185 -3.51 5.46 -23.41
N ASP A 186 -4.63 4.93 -23.90
CA ASP A 186 -4.98 4.95 -25.32
C ASP A 186 -5.79 6.19 -25.70
N ILE A 187 -6.64 6.66 -24.78
CA ILE A 187 -7.53 7.80 -25.01
C ILE A 187 -7.47 8.76 -23.81
N TYR A 188 -7.26 10.04 -24.12
CA TYR A 188 -7.38 11.13 -23.17
C TYR A 188 -8.28 12.22 -23.78
N PRO A 189 -9.58 12.24 -23.44
CA PRO A 189 -10.48 13.27 -23.90
C PRO A 189 -10.21 14.55 -23.11
N GLU A 190 -9.59 15.52 -23.77
CA GLU A 190 -9.33 16.83 -23.18
C GLU A 190 -10.58 17.71 -23.26
N PHE A 191 -10.89 18.36 -22.14
CA PHE A 191 -11.93 19.36 -22.01
C PHE A 191 -11.30 20.66 -21.51
N SER A 192 -11.70 21.78 -22.11
CA SER A 192 -11.24 23.14 -21.78
C SER A 192 -12.40 23.99 -21.29
#